data_AF-A0A7D5L083-F1
#
_entry.id   AF-A0A7D5L083-F1
#
_cell.length_a   1.000
_cell.length_b   1.000
_cell.length_c   1.000
_cell.angle_alpha   90.00
_cell.angle_beta   90.00
_cell.angle_gamma   90.00
#
_symmetry.space_group_name_H-M   'P 1'
#
loop_
_entity.id
_entity.type
_entity.pdbx_description
1 polymer ?
#
loop_
_entity_poly.entity_id
_entity_poly.type
_entity_poly.pdbx_seq_one_letter_code
_entity_poly.pdbx_strand_id
1 'polypeptide(L)'
;MDQRIIVTTPFLIYLALCGLFGLAQSMVGTSFTQGQPAFMAIVGFVGPSIAIGLIWVRNFAYGPPVLVSTMLTNAWFVTYFFFIHDNPANVFAVSGDGATAYLSASLGIVAGSLFTAAVGCWLWYRTSQGFRSAVDRLVGPSET
;
A
#
# COMPACT_ATOMS: atom_id res chain seq x y z
N MET A 1 -16.73 9.00 15.19
CA MET A 1 -16.18 8.99 13.81
C MET A 1 -16.28 7.58 13.25
N ASP A 2 -16.79 7.43 12.03
CA ASP A 2 -16.98 6.11 11.41
C ASP A 2 -15.63 5.46 11.09
N GLN A 3 -15.38 4.25 11.61
CA GLN A 3 -14.13 3.51 11.38
C GLN A 3 -13.84 3.29 9.89
N ARG A 4 -14.89 3.22 9.06
CA ARG A 4 -14.78 3.07 7.60
C ARG A 4 -14.18 4.32 6.95
N ILE A 5 -14.48 5.51 7.46
CA ILE A 5 -13.88 6.75 6.96
C ILE A 5 -12.39 6.78 7.32
N ILE A 6 -12.03 6.38 8.54
CA ILE A 6 -10.65 6.33 9.02
C ILE A 6 -9.77 5.46 8.12
N VAL A 7 -10.27 4.30 7.68
CA VAL A 7 -9.52 3.39 6.81
C VAL A 7 -9.57 3.78 5.32
N THR A 8 -10.63 4.46 4.87
CA THR A 8 -10.77 4.86 3.46
C THR A 8 -9.90 6.08 3.14
N THR A 9 -9.77 7.04 4.05
CA THR A 9 -8.93 8.24 3.86
C THR A 9 -7.48 7.92 3.46
N PRO A 10 -6.71 7.09 4.18
CA PRO A 10 -5.33 6.76 3.79
C PRO A 10 -5.27 6.05 2.43
N PHE A 11 -6.27 5.24 2.09
CA PHE A 11 -6.35 4.61 0.78
C PHE A 11 -6.59 5.65 -0.34
N LEU A 12 -7.44 6.66 -0.13
CA LEU A 12 -7.64 7.74 -1.10
C LEU A 12 -6.36 8.57 -1.29
N ILE A 13 -5.63 8.83 -0.21
CA ILE A 13 -4.31 9.49 -0.28
C ILE A 13 -3.34 8.63 -1.10
N TYR A 14 -3.29 7.33 -0.83
CA TYR A 14 -2.50 6.38 -1.61
C TYR A 14 -2.86 6.40 -3.11
N LEU A 15 -4.14 6.45 -3.47
CA LEU A 15 -4.57 6.56 -4.88
C LEU A 15 -4.08 7.87 -5.53
N ALA A 16 -4.12 8.98 -4.81
CA ALA A 16 -3.56 10.24 -5.30
C ALA A 16 -2.04 10.13 -5.52
N LEU A 17 -1.32 9.45 -4.62
CA LEU A 17 0.12 9.19 -4.77
C LEU A 17 0.42 8.27 -5.96
N CYS A 18 -0.42 7.27 -6.23
CA CYS A 18 -0.33 6.47 -7.46
C CYS A 18 -0.53 7.32 -8.73
N GLY A 19 -1.47 8.27 -8.70
CA GLY A 19 -1.68 9.21 -9.80
C GLY A 19 -0.44 10.10 -10.04
N LEU A 20 0.13 10.67 -8.97
CA LEU A 20 1.36 11.45 -9.04
C LEU A 20 2.54 10.63 -9.56
N PHE A 21 2.63 9.37 -9.15
CA PHE A 21 3.64 8.45 -9.66
C PHE A 21 3.47 8.16 -11.14
N GLY A 22 2.24 7.90 -11.61
CA GLY A 22 1.98 7.70 -13.04
C GLY A 22 2.36 8.93 -13.88
N LEU A 23 2.05 10.14 -13.39
CA LEU A 23 2.48 11.39 -14.01
C LEU A 23 4.01 11.50 -14.03
N ALA A 24 4.67 11.29 -12.90
CA ALA A 24 6.13 11.38 -12.83
C ALA A 24 6.83 10.33 -13.70
N GLN A 25 6.28 9.11 -13.78
CA GLN A 25 6.76 8.04 -14.63
C GLN A 25 6.67 8.41 -16.11
N SER A 26 5.59 9.09 -16.53
CA SER A 26 5.45 9.59 -17.90
C SER A 26 6.51 10.63 -18.29
N MET A 27 7.07 11.36 -17.31
CA MET A 27 8.10 12.39 -17.54
C MET A 27 9.51 11.81 -17.66
N VAL A 28 9.80 10.65 -17.07
CA VAL A 28 11.12 9.99 -17.14
C VAL A 28 11.22 8.96 -18.25
N GLY A 29 10.11 8.66 -18.93
CA GLY A 29 10.10 7.80 -20.13
C GLY A 29 10.51 6.35 -19.88
N THR A 30 10.47 5.88 -18.63
CA THR A 30 10.85 4.51 -18.28
C THR A 30 9.73 3.52 -18.55
N SER A 31 10.07 2.40 -19.19
CA SER A 31 9.13 1.31 -19.41
C SER A 31 9.11 0.37 -18.21
N PHE A 32 7.92 -0.04 -17.80
CA PHE A 32 7.74 -1.15 -16.87
C PHE A 32 8.11 -2.48 -17.53
N THR A 33 8.72 -3.40 -16.77
CA THR A 33 8.95 -4.76 -17.24
C THR A 33 7.64 -5.56 -17.30
N GLN A 34 7.65 -6.65 -18.08
CA GLN A 34 6.46 -7.48 -18.29
C GLN A 34 5.91 -7.98 -16.95
N GLY A 35 4.64 -7.66 -16.68
CA GLY A 35 3.94 -8.06 -15.46
C GLY A 35 3.90 -7.03 -14.33
N GLN A 36 4.80 -6.03 -14.30
CA GLN A 36 4.74 -4.98 -13.28
C GLN A 36 3.45 -4.14 -13.33
N PRO A 37 2.95 -3.73 -14.52
CA PRO A 37 1.69 -3.00 -14.60
C PRO A 37 0.51 -3.85 -14.14
N ALA A 38 0.49 -5.14 -14.49
CA ALA A 38 -0.55 -6.07 -14.07
C ALA A 38 -0.52 -6.28 -12.55
N PHE A 39 0.66 -6.42 -11.97
CA PHE A 39 0.83 -6.54 -10.52
C PHE A 39 0.33 -5.28 -9.80
N MET A 40 0.75 -4.10 -10.23
CA MET A 40 0.31 -2.84 -9.61
C MET A 40 -1.20 -2.61 -9.77
N ALA A 41 -1.77 -2.97 -10.93
CA ALA A 41 -3.22 -2.89 -11.14
C ALA A 41 -3.99 -3.85 -10.22
N ILE A 42 -3.55 -5.11 -10.12
CA ILE A 42 -4.27 -6.12 -9.34
C ILE A 42 -4.02 -5.94 -7.84
N VAL A 43 -2.76 -5.95 -7.41
CA VAL A 43 -2.37 -5.92 -6.01
C VAL A 43 -2.39 -4.50 -5.45
N GLY A 44 -1.92 -3.53 -6.23
CA GLY A 44 -1.87 -2.13 -5.82
C GLY A 44 -3.19 -1.37 -5.94
N PHE A 45 -4.17 -1.84 -6.73
CA PHE A 45 -5.44 -1.13 -6.93
C PHE A 45 -6.68 -2.00 -6.71
N VAL A 46 -6.87 -3.10 -7.44
CA VAL A 46 -8.07 -3.93 -7.36
C VAL A 46 -8.23 -4.57 -5.98
N GLY A 47 -7.17 -5.19 -5.45
CA GLY A 47 -7.13 -5.81 -4.13
C GLY A 47 -7.59 -4.88 -3.00
N PRO A 48 -6.95 -3.72 -2.79
CA PRO A 48 -7.37 -2.80 -1.75
C PRO A 48 -8.75 -2.18 -2.02
N SER A 49 -9.15 -2.01 -3.28
CA SER A 49 -10.52 -1.55 -3.61
C SER A 49 -11.58 -2.56 -3.18
N ILE A 50 -11.35 -3.85 -3.43
CA ILE A 50 -12.21 -4.94 -2.93
C ILE A 50 -12.21 -4.93 -1.40
N ALA A 51 -11.05 -4.77 -0.77
CA ALA A 51 -10.94 -4.72 0.69
C ALA A 51 -11.76 -3.57 1.31
N ILE A 52 -11.67 -2.37 0.71
CA ILE A 52 -12.48 -1.21 1.09
C ILE A 52 -13.96 -1.52 0.88
N GLY A 53 -14.36 -2.08 -0.27
CA GLY A 53 -15.74 -2.51 -0.53
C GLY A 53 -16.27 -3.45 0.55
N LEU A 54 -15.48 -4.47 0.92
CA LEU A 54 -15.79 -5.41 2.01
C LEU A 54 -15.97 -4.71 3.35
N ILE A 55 -15.10 -3.76 3.69
CA ILE A 55 -15.20 -2.95 4.92
C ILE A 55 -16.49 -2.11 4.91
N TRP A 56 -16.86 -1.52 3.77
CA TRP A 56 -18.08 -0.73 3.65
C TRP A 56 -19.35 -1.54 3.82
N VAL A 57 -19.39 -2.78 3.30
CA VAL A 57 -20.47 -3.75 3.54
C VAL A 57 -20.35 -4.49 4.88
N ARG A 58 -19.47 -4.02 5.77
CA ARG A 58 -19.26 -4.54 7.14
C ARG A 58 -18.75 -5.98 7.20
N ASN A 59 -18.13 -6.47 6.14
CA ASN A 59 -17.45 -7.76 6.12
C ASN A 59 -16.03 -7.63 6.71
N PHE A 60 -15.96 -7.46 8.03
CA PHE A 60 -14.71 -7.30 8.76
C PHE A 60 -13.90 -8.58 8.95
N ALA A 61 -14.46 -9.75 8.59
CA ALA A 61 -13.74 -11.01 8.59
C ALA A 61 -12.67 -11.06 7.49
N TYR A 62 -12.95 -10.43 6.33
CA TYR A 62 -12.06 -10.46 5.17
C TYR A 62 -11.53 -9.08 4.77
N GLY A 63 -12.28 -8.00 4.99
CA GLY A 63 -11.89 -6.65 4.55
C GLY A 63 -10.53 -6.20 5.08
N PRO A 64 -10.32 -6.08 6.40
CA PRO A 64 -9.04 -5.68 6.97
C PRO A 64 -7.86 -6.61 6.62
N PRO A 65 -7.97 -7.95 6.69
CA PRO A 65 -6.90 -8.84 6.25
C PRO A 65 -6.51 -8.62 4.79
N VAL A 66 -7.49 -8.55 3.87
CA VAL A 66 -7.21 -8.33 2.44
C VAL A 66 -6.50 -6.99 2.24
N LEU A 67 -6.98 -5.92 2.91
CA LEU A 67 -6.36 -4.59 2.81
C LEU A 67 -4.89 -4.62 3.26
N VAL A 68 -4.62 -5.22 4.43
CA VAL A 68 -3.27 -5.33 4.98
C VAL A 68 -2.38 -6.14 4.05
N SER A 69 -2.83 -7.31 3.60
CA SER A 69 -2.07 -8.16 2.69
C SER A 69 -1.75 -7.43 1.39
N THR A 70 -2.74 -6.85 0.72
CA THR A 70 -2.51 -6.18 -0.57
C THR A 70 -1.59 -4.98 -0.43
N MET A 71 -1.74 -4.19 0.64
CA MET A 71 -0.89 -3.01 0.82
C MET A 71 0.54 -3.35 1.21
N LEU A 72 0.77 -4.37 2.05
CA LEU A 72 2.12 -4.82 2.37
C LEU A 72 2.81 -5.46 1.16
N THR A 73 2.09 -6.27 0.39
CA THR A 73 2.65 -6.87 -0.83
C THR A 73 2.98 -5.78 -1.86
N ASN A 74 2.12 -4.76 -2.00
CA ASN A 74 2.41 -3.62 -2.88
C ASN A 74 3.62 -2.81 -2.40
N ALA A 75 3.71 -2.49 -1.10
CA ALA A 75 4.86 -1.78 -0.54
C ALA A 75 6.17 -2.54 -0.78
N TRP A 76 6.17 -3.85 -0.55
CA TRP A 76 7.32 -4.73 -0.82
C TRP A 76 7.70 -4.72 -2.30
N PHE A 77 6.72 -4.90 -3.19
CA PHE A 77 6.93 -4.92 -4.63
C PHE A 77 7.56 -3.63 -5.14
N VAL A 78 7.00 -2.48 -4.74
CA VAL A 78 7.50 -1.16 -5.14
C VAL A 78 8.90 -0.95 -4.60
N THR A 79 9.13 -1.25 -3.31
CA THR A 79 10.47 -1.14 -2.71
C THR A 79 11.49 -2.00 -3.46
N TYR A 80 11.15 -3.26 -3.72
CA TYR A 80 12.06 -4.17 -4.40
C TYR A 80 12.35 -3.72 -5.83
N PHE A 81 11.34 -3.54 -6.67
CA PHE A 81 11.56 -3.30 -8.10
C PHE A 81 12.01 -1.90 -8.46
N PHE A 82 11.70 -0.90 -7.63
CA PHE A 82 11.99 0.50 -7.94
C PHE A 82 13.22 1.04 -7.21
N PHE A 83 13.68 0.37 -6.15
CA PHE A 83 14.85 0.84 -5.38
C PHE A 83 15.99 -0.18 -5.29
N ILE A 84 15.70 -1.49 -5.36
CA ILE A 84 16.70 -2.54 -5.09
C ILE A 84 17.07 -3.29 -6.37
N HIS A 85 16.07 -3.78 -7.11
CA HIS A 85 16.27 -4.60 -8.29
C HIS A 85 16.85 -3.76 -9.44
N ASP A 86 17.77 -4.36 -10.17
CA ASP A 86 18.27 -3.78 -11.41
C ASP A 86 17.16 -3.84 -12.47
N ASN A 87 16.52 -2.69 -12.68
CA ASN A 87 15.28 -2.56 -13.43
C ASN A 87 15.32 -1.21 -14.18
N PRO A 88 14.92 -1.15 -15.46
CA PRO A 88 14.78 0.12 -16.18
C PRO A 88 13.92 1.17 -15.46
N ALA A 89 12.96 0.73 -14.64
CA ALA A 89 12.12 1.62 -13.83
C ALA A 89 12.70 1.98 -12.45
N ASN A 90 13.93 1.56 -12.14
CA ASN A 90 14.59 1.89 -10.87
C ASN A 90 14.82 3.40 -10.74
N VAL A 91 14.48 3.98 -9.59
CA VAL A 91 14.55 5.42 -9.33
C VAL A 91 15.97 5.98 -9.40
N PHE A 92 16.99 5.14 -9.24
CA PHE A 92 18.41 5.53 -9.34
C PHE A 92 18.97 5.37 -10.76
N ALA A 93 18.25 4.68 -11.64
CA ALA A 93 18.61 4.54 -13.05
C ALA A 93 18.06 5.69 -13.93
N VAL A 94 17.09 6.45 -13.42
CA VAL A 94 16.48 7.57 -14.14
C VAL A 94 17.25 8.88 -13.95
N SER A 95 17.21 9.74 -14.98
CA SER A 95 17.81 11.07 -14.96
C SER A 95 16.94 12.09 -15.70
N GLY A 96 17.23 13.38 -15.53
CA GLY A 96 16.47 14.49 -16.12
C GLY A 96 15.45 15.12 -15.16
N ASP A 97 14.70 16.10 -15.66
CA ASP A 97 13.86 17.00 -14.84
C ASP A 97 12.74 16.27 -14.06
N GLY A 98 12.30 15.10 -14.53
CA GLY A 98 11.29 14.27 -13.86
C GLY A 98 11.81 13.35 -12.76
N ALA A 99 13.15 13.18 -12.63
CA ALA A 99 13.73 12.15 -11.77
C ALA A 99 13.41 12.35 -10.28
N THR A 100 13.48 13.59 -9.79
CA THR A 100 13.15 13.91 -8.39
C THR A 100 11.66 13.66 -8.10
N ALA A 101 10.78 14.09 -8.99
CA ALA A 101 9.34 13.83 -8.86
C ALA A 101 9.04 12.33 -8.85
N TYR A 102 9.73 11.56 -9.69
CA TYR A 102 9.59 10.12 -9.76
C TYR A 102 10.07 9.41 -8.49
N LEU A 103 11.23 9.81 -7.95
CA LEU A 103 11.73 9.33 -6.66
C LEU A 103 10.76 9.65 -5.52
N SER A 104 10.33 10.90 -5.41
CA SER A 104 9.41 11.34 -4.35
C SER A 104 8.06 10.65 -4.44
N ALA A 105 7.51 10.48 -5.64
CA ALA A 105 6.24 9.78 -5.83
C ALA A 105 6.37 8.27 -5.52
N SER A 106 7.49 7.64 -5.90
CA SER A 106 7.77 6.24 -5.57
C SER A 106 7.87 6.02 -4.06
N LEU A 107 8.55 6.91 -3.33
CA LEU A 107 8.58 6.91 -1.87
C LEU A 107 7.19 7.14 -1.28
N GLY A 108 6.42 8.04 -1.88
CA GLY A 108 5.02 8.29 -1.53
C GLY A 108 4.16 7.03 -1.61
N ILE A 109 4.27 6.25 -2.69
CA ILE A 109 3.55 4.97 -2.82
C ILE A 109 3.91 4.01 -1.69
N VAL A 110 5.20 3.87 -1.36
CA VAL A 110 5.65 2.98 -0.28
C VAL A 110 5.08 3.45 1.06
N ALA A 111 5.25 4.74 1.39
CA ALA A 111 4.75 5.32 2.63
C ALA A 111 3.22 5.23 2.74
N GLY A 112 2.49 5.56 1.67
CA GLY A 112 1.03 5.47 1.61
C GLY A 112 0.53 4.04 1.76
N SER A 113 1.25 3.07 1.18
CA SER A 113 0.95 1.64 1.34
C SER A 113 1.13 1.19 2.79
N LEU A 114 2.28 1.51 3.40
CA LEU A 114 2.56 1.15 4.80
C LEU A 114 1.59 1.81 5.77
N PHE A 115 1.26 3.09 5.56
CA PHE A 115 0.30 3.80 6.39
C PHE A 115 -1.10 3.21 6.28
N THR A 116 -1.55 2.90 5.05
CA THR A 116 -2.85 2.23 4.82
C THR A 116 -2.87 0.85 5.46
N ALA A 117 -1.78 0.08 5.36
CA ALA A 117 -1.64 -1.21 6.03
C ALA A 117 -1.71 -1.08 7.56
N ALA A 118 -1.03 -0.08 8.14
CA ALA A 118 -1.05 0.17 9.58
C ALA A 118 -2.46 0.49 10.09
N VAL A 119 -3.21 1.34 9.37
CA VAL A 119 -4.61 1.63 9.70
C VAL A 119 -5.50 0.39 9.48
N GLY A 120 -5.21 -0.44 8.48
CA GLY A 120 -5.83 -1.74 8.28
C GLY A 120 -5.62 -2.69 9.47
N CYS A 121 -4.38 -2.80 9.98
CA CYS A 121 -4.04 -3.57 11.18
C CYS A 121 -4.79 -3.04 12.41
N TRP A 122 -4.85 -1.72 12.58
CA TRP A 122 -5.62 -1.10 13.66
C TRP A 122 -7.11 -1.45 13.59
N LEU A 123 -7.71 -1.41 12.39
CA LEU A 123 -9.11 -1.82 12.20
C LEU A 123 -9.28 -3.30 12.53
N TRP A 124 -8.40 -4.15 12.00
CA TRP A 124 -8.43 -5.59 12.21
C TRP A 124 -8.34 -5.95 13.70
N TYR A 125 -7.45 -5.28 14.45
CA TYR A 125 -7.34 -5.42 15.90
C TYR A 125 -8.64 -5.08 16.62
N ARG A 126 -9.35 -4.05 16.17
CA ARG A 126 -10.64 -3.64 16.76
C ARG A 126 -11.80 -4.56 16.40
N THR A 127 -11.78 -5.20 15.24
CA THR A 127 -12.92 -5.98 14.74
C THR A 127 -12.76 -7.49 14.85
N SER A 128 -11.55 -8.02 15.04
CA SER A 128 -11.29 -9.46 15.17
C SER A 128 -10.67 -9.81 16.51
N GLN A 129 -11.37 -10.64 17.29
CA GLN A 129 -10.86 -11.16 18.56
C GLN A 129 -9.63 -12.05 18.37
N GLY A 130 -9.60 -12.87 17.31
CA GLY A 130 -8.47 -13.76 17.03
C GLY A 130 -7.18 -12.99 16.73
N PHE A 131 -7.27 -11.99 15.85
CA PHE A 131 -6.11 -11.15 15.52
C PHE A 131 -5.64 -10.34 16.74
N ARG A 132 -6.58 -9.77 17.50
CA ARG A 132 -6.27 -9.09 18.77
C ARG A 132 -5.51 -9.98 19.73
N SER A 133 -6.03 -11.17 20.01
CA SER A 133 -5.40 -12.12 20.93
C SER A 133 -4.01 -12.55 20.45
N ALA A 134 -3.81 -12.74 19.14
CA ALA A 134 -2.51 -13.07 18.58
C ALA A 134 -1.50 -11.92 18.77
N VAL A 135 -1.90 -10.67 18.52
CA VAL A 135 -1.06 -9.48 18.74
C VAL A 135 -0.74 -9.30 20.23
N ASP A 136 -1.73 -9.39 21.11
CA ASP A 136 -1.53 -9.22 22.56
C ASP A 136 -0.57 -10.28 23.12
N ARG A 137 -0.62 -11.52 22.61
CA ARG A 137 0.35 -12.58 22.98
C ARG A 137 1.78 -12.27 22.53
N LEU A 138 1.96 -11.62 21.38
CA LEU A 138 3.27 -11.26 20.85
C LEU A 138 3.91 -10.11 21.63
N VAL A 139 3.10 -9.19 22.18
CA VAL A 139 3.58 -8.06 22.99
C VAL A 139 4.06 -8.52 24.38
N GLY A 140 3.68 -9.74 24.81
CA GLY A 140 4.04 -10.29 26.12
C GLY A 140 3.16 -9.76 27.26
N PRO A 141 3.29 -10.29 28.49
CA PRO A 141 2.63 -9.69 29.64
C PRO A 141 3.12 -8.25 29.80
N SER A 142 2.21 -7.29 29.80
CA SER A 142 2.52 -5.95 30.30
C SER A 142 2.84 -6.10 31.79
N GLU A 143 4.13 -6.07 32.15
CA GLU A 143 4.56 -6.07 33.54
C GLU A 143 3.87 -4.90 34.26
N THR A 144 2.87 -5.23 35.08
CA THR A 144 2.32 -4.37 36.13
C THR A 144 3.11 -4.55 37.40
#